data_AF-A0A3D5KRC1-F1
#
_entry.id   AF-A0A3D5KRC1-F1
#
_cell.length_a   1.000
_cell.length_b   1.000
_cell.length_c   1.000
_cell.angle_alpha   90.00
_cell.angle_beta   90.00
_cell.angle_gamma   90.00
#
_symmetry.space_group_name_H-M   'P 1'
#
loop_
_entity.id
_entity.type
_entity.pdbx_description
1 polymer ?
#
loop_
_entity_poly.entity_id
_entity_poly.type
_entity_poly.pdbx_seq_one_letter_code
_entity_poly.pdbx_strand_id
1 'polypeptide(L)'
;MAKKKIAILYGGRSVEHGVSINSAKNIYQFIDRKLFEPYLIGITQEGDWRLTKEVSSSIKKGEKLSLRLNAGKPTFKTKSTKFTPDIVFPVLHGTDGEDGSIQGLLKALDLPMVGTGVLGSAMSMNKLVAKVILKAEGLPVADFLYAYFDERKNVSFETIKKKLGLPFMVKSASLGSSVGVSKVKSKEDFQKALADGFKYDDCVLFEKYIQGREIECAILGNASAKASLPGEIIISKKHDFYTF
;
A
#
# COMPACT_ATOMS: atom_id res chain seq x y z
N MET A 1 23.77 -11.15 -24.04
CA MET A 1 22.29 -11.18 -24.11
C MET A 1 21.78 -9.75 -24.10
N ALA A 2 20.64 -9.47 -24.73
CA ALA A 2 19.99 -8.16 -24.61
C ALA A 2 19.54 -7.91 -23.16
N LYS A 3 19.62 -6.66 -22.70
CA LYS A 3 19.13 -6.26 -21.38
C LYS A 3 17.60 -6.39 -21.34
N LYS A 4 17.06 -6.82 -20.20
CA LYS A 4 15.61 -6.86 -19.98
C LYS A 4 15.08 -5.45 -19.73
N LYS A 5 14.02 -5.07 -20.42
CA LYS A 5 13.34 -3.78 -20.22
C LYS A 5 12.47 -3.87 -18.97
N ILE A 6 12.77 -3.04 -17.98
CA ILE A 6 12.01 -2.96 -16.73
C ILE A 6 11.31 -1.62 -16.62
N ALA A 7 9.98 -1.62 -16.53
CA ALA A 7 9.22 -0.41 -16.25
C ALA A 7 9.12 -0.20 -14.74
N ILE A 8 9.65 0.90 -14.21
CA ILE A 8 9.52 1.27 -12.79
C ILE A 8 8.37 2.27 -12.68
N LEU A 9 7.28 1.88 -12.02
CA LEU A 9 6.14 2.77 -11.78
C LEU A 9 6.31 3.47 -10.43
N TYR A 10 6.13 4.78 -10.37
CA TYR A 10 6.28 5.55 -9.13
C TYR A 10 5.37 6.80 -9.09
N GLY A 11 5.24 7.42 -7.93
CA GLY A 11 4.29 8.50 -7.64
C GLY A 11 2.92 7.94 -7.25
N GLY A 12 1.90 8.28 -8.03
CA GLY A 12 0.53 7.80 -7.84
C GLY A 12 -0.40 8.81 -7.16
N ARG A 13 -1.70 8.49 -7.15
CA ARG A 13 -2.78 9.30 -6.54
C ARG A 13 -2.95 8.96 -5.06
N SER A 14 -1.86 8.99 -4.31
CA SER A 14 -1.81 8.58 -2.92
C SER A 14 -1.21 9.66 -2.04
N VAL A 15 -1.60 9.67 -0.76
CA VAL A 15 -0.95 10.48 0.27
C VAL A 15 0.54 10.11 0.44
N GLU A 16 0.92 8.90 0.03
CA GLU A 16 2.30 8.38 0.06
C GLU A 16 3.08 8.64 -1.24
N HIS A 17 2.60 9.54 -2.11
CA HIS A 17 3.25 9.89 -3.38
C HIS A 17 4.74 10.23 -3.23
N GLY A 18 5.11 10.98 -2.17
CA GLY A 18 6.50 11.33 -1.89
C GLY A 18 7.36 10.13 -1.48
N VAL A 19 6.78 9.20 -0.70
CA VAL A 19 7.45 7.95 -0.28
C VAL A 19 7.74 7.09 -1.51
N SER A 20 6.76 6.94 -2.40
CA SER A 20 6.91 6.25 -3.68
C SER A 20 8.07 6.79 -4.52
N ILE A 21 8.18 8.11 -4.67
CA ILE A 21 9.30 8.74 -5.39
C ILE A 21 10.65 8.36 -4.76
N ASN A 22 10.76 8.39 -3.43
CA ASN A 22 12.00 8.08 -2.74
C ASN A 22 12.35 6.58 -2.84
N SER A 23 11.38 5.68 -2.70
CA SER A 23 11.57 4.24 -2.94
C SER A 23 12.06 3.98 -4.37
N ALA A 24 11.46 4.63 -5.36
CA ALA A 24 11.84 4.48 -6.76
C ALA A 24 13.23 5.03 -7.06
N LYS A 25 13.67 6.11 -6.38
CA LYS A 25 15.06 6.60 -6.49
C LYS A 25 16.06 5.53 -6.05
N ASN A 26 15.81 4.88 -4.90
CA ASN A 26 16.67 3.81 -4.40
C ASN A 26 16.71 2.62 -5.36
N ILE A 27 15.55 2.15 -5.84
CA ILE A 27 15.49 1.06 -6.82
C ILE A 27 16.24 1.44 -8.10
N TYR A 28 15.99 2.65 -8.63
CA TYR A 28 16.67 3.13 -9.82
C TYR A 28 18.18 3.25 -9.62
N GLN A 29 18.65 3.66 -8.44
CA GLN A 29 20.08 3.77 -8.14
C GLN A 29 20.80 2.42 -8.10
N PHE A 30 20.18 1.40 -7.48
CA PHE A 30 20.85 0.14 -7.18
C PHE A 30 20.54 -1.02 -8.13
N ILE A 31 19.60 -0.85 -9.06
CA ILE A 31 19.29 -1.91 -10.03
C ILE A 31 20.48 -2.18 -10.96
N ASP A 32 20.75 -3.47 -11.22
CA ASP A 32 21.85 -3.90 -12.07
C ASP A 32 21.62 -3.51 -13.54
N ARG A 33 22.34 -2.49 -14.00
CA ARG A 33 22.31 -1.98 -15.37
C ARG A 33 22.92 -2.92 -16.40
N LYS A 34 23.64 -3.97 -15.99
CA LYS A 34 24.12 -5.02 -16.92
C LYS A 34 22.99 -5.95 -17.33
N LEU A 35 22.01 -6.17 -16.43
CA LEU A 35 20.87 -7.05 -16.66
C LEU A 35 19.63 -6.29 -17.14
N PHE A 36 19.42 -5.07 -16.67
CA PHE A 36 18.19 -4.32 -16.87
C PHE A 36 18.38 -2.96 -17.56
N GLU A 37 17.43 -2.63 -18.43
CA GLU A 37 17.24 -1.33 -19.04
C GLU A 37 15.99 -0.67 -18.42
N PRO A 38 16.15 0.34 -17.55
CA PRO A 38 15.03 0.97 -16.84
C PRO A 38 14.21 1.91 -17.75
N TYR A 39 12.90 1.82 -17.65
CA TYR A 39 11.95 2.80 -18.17
C TYR A 39 11.19 3.39 -16.99
N LEU A 40 11.32 4.70 -16.77
CA LEU A 40 10.77 5.37 -15.60
C LEU A 40 9.40 5.95 -15.93
N ILE A 41 8.36 5.43 -15.28
CA ILE A 41 6.99 5.87 -15.46
C ILE A 41 6.50 6.51 -14.17
N GLY A 42 6.44 7.83 -14.16
CA GLY A 42 5.89 8.60 -13.06
C GLY A 42 4.39 8.83 -13.25
N ILE A 43 3.61 8.69 -12.18
CA ILE A 43 2.18 9.01 -12.15
C ILE A 43 2.00 10.22 -11.23
N THR A 44 1.40 11.30 -11.70
CA THR A 44 1.17 12.49 -10.85
C THR A 44 0.08 12.25 -9.82
N GLN A 45 -0.07 13.17 -8.85
CA GLN A 45 -1.18 13.12 -7.89
C GLN A 45 -2.57 13.28 -8.55
N GLU A 46 -2.63 13.83 -9.76
CA GLU A 46 -3.84 13.90 -10.56
C GLU A 46 -4.08 12.63 -11.42
N GLY A 47 -3.11 11.71 -11.43
CA GLY A 47 -3.20 10.46 -12.21
C GLY A 47 -2.63 10.54 -13.62
N ASP A 48 -1.87 11.59 -13.97
CA ASP A 48 -1.22 11.69 -15.29
C ASP A 48 0.00 10.78 -15.36
N TRP A 49 0.01 9.83 -16.31
CA TRP A 49 1.15 8.93 -16.53
C TRP A 49 2.17 9.55 -17.49
N ARG A 50 3.43 9.62 -17.06
CA ARG A 50 4.52 10.28 -17.79
C ARG A 50 5.76 9.39 -17.87
N LEU A 51 6.38 9.33 -19.03
CA LEU A 51 7.73 8.78 -19.18
C LEU A 51 8.74 9.85 -18.77
N THR A 52 9.60 9.54 -17.80
CA THR A 52 10.59 10.47 -17.25
C THR A 52 12.01 10.00 -17.55
N LYS A 53 12.97 10.93 -17.54
CA LYS A 53 14.41 10.62 -17.72
C LYS A 53 15.10 10.29 -16.40
N GLU A 54 14.50 10.68 -15.29
CA GLU A 54 15.00 10.50 -13.93
C GLU A 54 13.82 10.33 -12.97
N VAL A 55 14.09 9.74 -11.79
CA VAL A 55 13.09 9.64 -10.72
C VAL A 55 13.09 10.93 -9.92
N SER A 56 12.09 11.79 -10.14
CA SER A 56 11.93 13.04 -9.42
C SER A 56 10.45 13.40 -9.20
N SER A 57 10.20 14.37 -8.33
CA SER A 57 8.87 14.95 -8.10
C SER A 57 8.37 15.78 -9.29
N SER A 58 9.24 16.13 -10.24
CA SER A 58 8.88 16.88 -11.44
C SER A 58 8.27 15.99 -12.54
N ILE A 59 7.40 15.05 -12.17
CA ILE A 59 6.80 14.06 -13.09
C ILE A 59 6.14 14.74 -14.31
N LYS A 60 5.49 15.89 -14.11
CA LYS A 60 4.81 16.67 -15.17
C LYS A 60 5.75 17.12 -16.31
N LYS A 61 7.06 17.20 -16.08
CA LYS A 61 8.06 17.51 -17.12
C LYS A 61 8.30 16.33 -18.07
N GLY A 62 7.89 15.12 -17.70
CA GLY A 62 7.95 13.94 -18.54
C GLY A 62 6.96 13.97 -19.70
N GLU A 63 7.21 13.11 -20.69
CA GLU A 63 6.35 12.98 -21.86
C GLU A 63 5.06 12.23 -21.48
N LYS A 64 3.90 12.71 -21.97
CA LYS A 64 2.63 12.00 -21.80
C LYS A 64 2.71 10.59 -22.34
N LEU A 65 2.32 9.64 -21.50
CA LEU A 65 2.34 8.22 -21.81
C LEU A 65 0.95 7.76 -22.22
N SER A 66 0.91 6.97 -23.29
CA SER A 66 -0.27 6.22 -23.71
C SER A 66 0.03 4.73 -23.67
N LEU A 67 -0.98 3.92 -23.37
CA LEU A 67 -0.86 2.48 -23.28
C LEU A 67 -1.78 1.83 -24.32
N ARG A 68 -1.19 1.05 -25.22
CA ARG A 68 -1.96 0.15 -26.10
C ARG A 68 -2.33 -1.10 -25.31
N LEU A 69 -3.63 -1.30 -25.12
CA LEU A 69 -4.20 -2.47 -24.46
C LEU A 69 -4.17 -3.67 -25.42
N ASN A 70 -3.16 -4.52 -25.28
CA ASN A 70 -3.02 -5.76 -26.03
C ASN A 70 -2.31 -6.78 -25.12
N ALA A 71 -3.02 -7.83 -24.70
CA ALA A 71 -2.45 -8.85 -23.84
C ALA A 71 -1.23 -9.52 -24.50
N GLY A 72 -0.14 -9.66 -23.75
CA GLY A 72 1.11 -10.28 -24.17
C GLY A 72 1.98 -9.38 -25.06
N LYS A 73 1.42 -8.28 -25.62
CA LYS A 73 2.16 -7.26 -26.38
C LYS A 73 1.67 -5.84 -26.06
N PRO A 74 1.49 -5.46 -24.78
CA PRO A 74 1.09 -4.11 -24.45
C PRO A 74 2.21 -3.17 -24.85
N THR A 75 1.88 -1.95 -25.26
CA THR A 75 2.90 -1.00 -25.70
C THR A 75 2.69 0.34 -25.04
N PHE A 76 3.70 0.77 -24.29
CA PHE A 76 3.82 2.12 -23.78
C PHE A 76 4.39 3.01 -24.88
N LYS A 77 3.73 4.14 -25.12
CA LYS A 77 4.07 5.06 -26.21
C LYS A 77 4.00 6.52 -25.75
N THR A 78 5.05 7.25 -26.05
CA THR A 78 5.10 8.71 -26.03
C THR A 78 5.18 9.25 -27.47
N LYS A 79 5.48 10.53 -27.65
CA LYS A 79 5.75 11.08 -28.99
C LYS A 79 7.07 10.56 -29.55
N SER A 80 8.09 10.42 -28.70
CA SER A 80 9.45 10.04 -29.08
C SER A 80 9.75 8.54 -28.94
N THR A 81 9.03 7.85 -28.05
CA THR A 81 9.45 6.53 -27.57
C THR A 81 8.30 5.54 -27.62
N LYS A 82 8.61 4.29 -27.98
CA LYS A 82 7.68 3.16 -27.98
C LYS A 82 8.39 1.93 -27.42
N PHE A 83 7.82 1.30 -26.40
CA PHE A 83 8.42 0.12 -25.80
C PHE A 83 7.38 -0.81 -25.16
N THR A 84 7.76 -2.08 -25.03
CA THR A 84 7.05 -3.10 -24.27
C THR A 84 8.02 -3.58 -23.19
N PRO A 85 7.71 -3.42 -21.89
CA PRO A 85 8.56 -3.92 -20.82
C PRO A 85 8.48 -5.45 -20.73
N ASP A 86 9.60 -6.09 -20.40
CA ASP A 86 9.64 -7.52 -20.08
C ASP A 86 9.13 -7.78 -18.65
N ILE A 87 9.22 -6.78 -17.78
CA ILE A 87 8.72 -6.82 -16.40
C ILE A 87 8.39 -5.40 -15.91
N VAL A 88 7.40 -5.30 -15.03
CA VAL A 88 7.04 -4.07 -14.33
C VAL A 88 7.41 -4.17 -12.87
N PHE A 89 8.04 -3.13 -12.32
CA PHE A 89 8.27 -2.97 -10.90
C PHE A 89 7.36 -1.84 -10.40
N PRO A 90 6.16 -2.17 -9.88
CA PRO A 90 5.31 -1.18 -9.24
C PRO A 90 5.93 -0.77 -7.90
N VAL A 91 6.28 0.52 -7.79
CA VAL A 91 6.79 1.14 -6.56
C VAL A 91 5.79 2.18 -6.08
N LEU A 92 4.50 1.84 -6.14
CA LEU A 92 3.39 2.70 -5.76
C LEU A 92 2.96 2.31 -4.34
N HIS A 93 2.59 3.30 -3.52
CA HIS A 93 2.15 3.09 -2.14
C HIS A 93 0.71 3.59 -1.98
N GLY A 94 -0.06 2.91 -1.14
CA GLY A 94 -1.44 3.20 -0.82
C GLY A 94 -2.43 2.85 -1.93
N THR A 95 -3.50 3.63 -2.01
CA THR A 95 -4.59 3.48 -2.99
C THR A 95 -4.07 3.45 -4.42
N ASP A 96 -4.70 2.62 -5.26
CA ASP A 96 -4.33 2.28 -6.65
C ASP A 96 -3.01 1.48 -6.79
N GLY A 97 -2.08 1.61 -5.84
CA GLY A 97 -0.75 1.01 -5.88
C GLY A 97 -0.64 -0.37 -5.22
N GLU A 98 -1.29 -0.54 -4.08
CA GLU A 98 -1.15 -1.72 -3.21
C GLU A 98 -2.44 -2.52 -3.02
N ASP A 99 -3.58 -1.98 -3.47
CA ASP A 99 -4.92 -2.54 -3.27
C ASP A 99 -5.36 -3.58 -4.33
N GLY A 100 -4.50 -3.89 -5.30
CA GLY A 100 -4.79 -4.82 -6.39
C GLY A 100 -5.20 -4.14 -7.70
N SER A 101 -5.43 -2.82 -7.71
CA SER A 101 -5.87 -2.09 -8.92
C SER A 101 -4.81 -2.11 -10.01
N ILE A 102 -3.59 -1.64 -9.72
CA ILE A 102 -2.49 -1.68 -10.69
C ILE A 102 -2.11 -3.12 -11.05
N GLN A 103 -2.15 -4.03 -10.09
CA GLN A 103 -1.90 -5.45 -10.29
C GLN A 103 -2.90 -6.05 -11.29
N GLY A 104 -4.17 -5.65 -11.20
CA GLY A 104 -5.23 -6.08 -12.10
C GLY A 104 -5.00 -5.61 -13.53
N LEU A 105 -4.63 -4.34 -13.70
CA LEU A 105 -4.27 -3.79 -15.02
C LEU A 105 -3.09 -4.56 -15.64
N LEU A 106 -2.00 -4.76 -14.88
CA LEU A 106 -0.82 -5.46 -15.38
C LEU A 106 -1.12 -6.92 -15.71
N LYS A 107 -1.91 -7.60 -14.87
CA LYS A 107 -2.37 -8.98 -15.11
C LYS A 107 -3.20 -9.09 -16.39
N ALA A 108 -4.14 -8.16 -16.61
CA ALA A 108 -4.98 -8.15 -17.83
C ALA A 108 -4.16 -7.92 -19.11
N LEU A 109 -3.00 -7.27 -18.99
CA LEU A 109 -2.07 -7.03 -20.09
C LEU A 109 -1.04 -8.14 -20.28
N ASP A 110 -1.08 -9.19 -19.46
CA ASP A 110 -0.10 -10.29 -19.43
C ASP A 110 1.34 -9.75 -19.25
N LEU A 111 1.49 -8.79 -18.34
CA LEU A 111 2.79 -8.24 -17.96
C LEU A 111 3.29 -8.92 -16.68
N PRO A 112 4.49 -9.53 -16.71
CA PRO A 112 5.16 -9.94 -15.49
C PRO A 112 5.38 -8.72 -14.59
N MET A 113 5.16 -8.88 -13.29
CA MET A 113 5.38 -7.82 -12.33
C MET A 113 6.06 -8.31 -11.05
N VAL A 114 6.78 -7.40 -10.41
CA VAL A 114 7.34 -7.60 -9.07
C VAL A 114 6.23 -7.41 -8.03
N GLY A 115 6.24 -8.25 -6.99
CA GLY A 115 5.36 -8.12 -5.83
C GLY A 115 4.15 -9.06 -5.87
N THR A 116 3.17 -8.76 -5.04
CA THR A 116 1.97 -9.59 -4.82
C THR A 116 0.98 -9.46 -5.98
N GLY A 117 0.30 -10.57 -6.33
CA GLY A 117 -0.79 -10.56 -7.30
C GLY A 117 -2.07 -9.89 -6.78
N VAL A 118 -3.05 -9.70 -7.67
CA VAL A 118 -4.32 -8.99 -7.39
C VAL A 118 -4.97 -9.39 -6.06
N LEU A 119 -5.22 -10.69 -5.88
CA LEU A 119 -5.94 -11.19 -4.70
C LEU A 119 -5.15 -10.94 -3.42
N GLY A 120 -3.85 -11.24 -3.42
CA GLY A 120 -3.01 -11.05 -2.25
C GLY A 120 -2.90 -9.57 -1.87
N SER A 121 -2.72 -8.68 -2.85
CA SER A 121 -2.72 -7.22 -2.66
C SER A 121 -4.02 -6.72 -2.03
N ALA A 122 -5.17 -7.08 -2.62
CA ALA A 122 -6.48 -6.65 -2.11
C ALA A 122 -6.74 -7.16 -0.68
N MET A 123 -6.42 -8.42 -0.40
CA MET A 123 -6.59 -9.02 0.93
C MET A 123 -5.65 -8.40 1.97
N SER A 124 -4.39 -8.11 1.60
CA SER A 124 -3.43 -7.51 2.53
C SER A 124 -3.71 -6.04 2.82
N MET A 125 -4.24 -5.31 1.84
CA MET A 125 -4.56 -3.89 1.98
C MET A 125 -5.77 -3.67 2.90
N ASN A 126 -6.75 -4.58 2.89
CA ASN A 126 -7.90 -4.52 3.78
C ASN A 126 -7.60 -5.21 5.12
N LYS A 127 -7.40 -4.42 6.18
CA LYS A 127 -7.05 -4.88 7.53
C LYS A 127 -8.09 -5.83 8.13
N LEU A 128 -9.38 -5.62 7.86
CA LEU A 128 -10.44 -6.50 8.34
C LEU A 128 -10.31 -7.88 7.68
N VAL A 129 -10.23 -7.91 6.35
CA VAL A 129 -10.09 -9.15 5.58
C VAL A 129 -8.82 -9.89 5.99
N ALA A 130 -7.67 -9.22 5.98
CA ALA A 130 -6.40 -9.77 6.43
C ALA A 130 -6.53 -10.43 7.80
N LYS A 131 -7.14 -9.76 8.78
CA LYS A 131 -7.30 -10.29 10.14
C LYS A 131 -8.24 -11.46 10.25
N VAL A 132 -9.35 -11.45 9.50
CA VAL A 132 -10.29 -12.59 9.45
C VAL A 132 -9.56 -13.84 8.97
N ILE A 133 -8.74 -13.71 7.92
CA ILE A 133 -7.99 -14.83 7.35
C ILE A 133 -6.87 -15.30 8.29
N LEU A 134 -6.05 -14.37 8.80
CA LEU A 134 -4.98 -14.72 9.75
C LEU A 134 -5.54 -15.44 10.97
N LYS A 135 -6.67 -14.96 11.52
CA LYS A 135 -7.34 -15.59 12.65
C LYS A 135 -7.90 -16.97 12.31
N ALA A 136 -8.48 -17.14 11.12
CA ALA A 136 -8.99 -18.43 10.66
C ALA A 136 -7.88 -19.49 10.54
N GLU A 137 -6.67 -19.06 10.14
CA GLU A 137 -5.46 -19.89 10.07
C GLU A 137 -4.75 -20.04 11.43
N GLY A 138 -5.36 -19.57 12.53
CA GLY A 138 -4.80 -19.70 13.88
C GLY A 138 -3.61 -18.78 14.17
N LEU A 139 -3.33 -17.80 13.31
CA LEU A 139 -2.29 -16.80 13.56
C LEU A 139 -2.76 -15.73 14.56
N PRO A 140 -1.89 -15.28 15.46
CA PRO A 140 -2.25 -14.31 16.48
C PRO A 140 -2.53 -12.94 15.85
N VAL A 141 -3.74 -12.43 16.10
CA VAL A 141 -4.13 -11.05 15.78
C VAL A 141 -4.76 -10.41 17.00
N ALA A 142 -4.61 -9.09 17.16
CA ALA A 142 -5.31 -8.37 18.22
C ALA A 142 -6.83 -8.55 18.07
N ASP A 143 -7.53 -8.79 19.18
CA ASP A 143 -8.99 -8.86 19.22
C ASP A 143 -9.60 -7.60 18.59
N PHE A 144 -10.62 -7.80 17.77
CA PHE A 144 -11.21 -6.73 16.99
C PHE A 144 -12.72 -6.84 16.86
N LEU A 145 -13.35 -5.69 16.65
CA LEU A 145 -14.73 -5.51 16.19
C LEU A 145 -14.69 -4.61 14.95
N TYR A 146 -15.74 -4.59 14.16
CA TYR A 146 -15.85 -3.68 13.02
C TYR A 146 -17.29 -3.17 12.88
N ALA A 147 -17.45 -2.11 12.11
CA ALA A 147 -18.77 -1.59 11.72
C ALA A 147 -18.69 -0.95 10.34
N TYR A 148 -19.74 -1.17 9.55
CA TYR A 148 -19.93 -0.45 8.30
C TYR A 148 -20.57 0.92 8.53
N PHE A 149 -20.42 1.82 7.56
CA PHE A 149 -20.92 3.19 7.64
C PHE A 149 -22.43 3.26 7.93
N ASP A 150 -23.20 2.33 7.37
CA ASP A 150 -24.65 2.25 7.57
C ASP A 150 -25.02 1.86 9.01
N GLU A 151 -24.13 1.15 9.69
CA GLU A 151 -24.29 0.70 11.08
C GLU A 151 -23.78 1.72 12.09
N ARG A 152 -23.16 2.83 11.64
CA ARG A 152 -22.45 3.79 12.51
C ARG A 152 -23.26 4.30 13.71
N LYS A 153 -24.60 4.42 13.57
CA LYS A 153 -25.51 4.86 14.63
C LYS A 153 -25.69 3.82 15.75
N ASN A 154 -25.47 2.54 15.43
CA ASN A 154 -25.60 1.42 16.35
C ASN A 154 -24.27 1.10 17.06
N VAL A 155 -23.18 1.75 16.65
CA VAL A 155 -21.86 1.53 17.24
C VAL A 155 -21.80 2.19 18.62
N SER A 156 -21.74 1.36 19.67
CA SER A 156 -21.74 1.80 21.06
C SER A 156 -20.34 1.74 21.68
N PHE A 157 -19.87 2.88 22.18
CA PHE A 157 -18.60 2.97 22.93
C PHE A 157 -18.54 1.98 24.09
N GLU A 158 -19.61 1.86 24.89
CA GLU A 158 -19.63 0.96 26.05
C GLU A 158 -19.53 -0.52 25.63
N THR A 159 -20.13 -0.87 24.48
CA THR A 159 -20.05 -2.24 23.95
C THR A 159 -18.63 -2.57 23.51
N ILE A 160 -17.98 -1.65 22.79
CA ILE A 160 -16.60 -1.83 22.32
C ILE A 160 -15.64 -1.87 23.51
N LYS A 161 -15.76 -0.92 24.45
CA LYS A 161 -14.96 -0.87 25.68
C LYS A 161 -15.09 -2.15 26.49
N LYS A 162 -16.30 -2.71 26.65
CA LYS A 162 -16.52 -3.97 27.38
C LYS A 162 -15.79 -5.15 26.72
N LYS A 163 -15.64 -5.15 25.39
CA LYS A 163 -15.00 -6.24 24.63
C LYS A 163 -13.49 -6.07 24.50
N LEU A 164 -13.01 -4.86 24.23
CA LEU A 164 -11.61 -4.59 23.87
C LEU A 164 -10.79 -3.96 25.01
N GLY A 165 -11.45 -3.40 26.04
CA GLY A 165 -10.80 -2.62 27.08
C GLY A 165 -10.43 -1.21 26.62
N LEU A 166 -9.66 -0.48 27.45
CA LEU A 166 -9.06 0.81 27.10
C LEU A 166 -7.54 0.77 27.34
N PRO A 167 -6.75 1.48 26.52
CA PRO A 167 -7.17 2.09 25.28
C PRO A 167 -7.49 1.03 24.20
N PHE A 168 -8.22 1.42 23.16
CA PHE A 168 -8.34 0.64 21.93
C PHE A 168 -8.01 1.52 20.73
N MET A 169 -7.71 0.91 19.58
CA MET A 169 -7.41 1.59 18.34
C MET A 169 -8.63 1.60 17.43
N VAL A 170 -8.85 2.70 16.72
CA VAL A 170 -9.82 2.84 15.63
C VAL A 170 -9.03 3.02 14.34
N LYS A 171 -9.36 2.26 13.30
CA LYS A 171 -8.64 2.26 12.02
C LYS A 171 -9.62 2.14 10.85
N SER A 172 -9.43 2.90 9.78
CA SER A 172 -10.06 2.59 8.49
C SER A 172 -9.54 1.25 7.93
N ALA A 173 -10.43 0.44 7.38
CA ALA A 173 -10.12 -0.94 6.99
C ALA A 173 -9.15 -1.02 5.80
N SER A 174 -9.37 -0.24 4.75
CA SER A 174 -8.80 -0.40 3.39
C SER A 174 -7.75 0.65 3.01
N LEU A 175 -7.27 1.44 3.97
CA LEU A 175 -6.28 2.49 3.71
C LEU A 175 -4.89 2.10 4.15
N GLY A 176 -3.89 2.56 3.40
CA GLY A 176 -2.49 2.51 3.79
C GLY A 176 -2.20 3.52 4.90
N SER A 177 -1.09 3.28 5.61
CA SER A 177 -0.52 4.20 6.60
C SER A 177 -1.37 4.49 7.86
N SER A 178 -0.86 5.38 8.72
CA SER A 178 -1.51 5.91 9.93
C SER A 178 -2.71 6.86 9.67
N VAL A 179 -3.14 7.04 8.42
CA VAL A 179 -4.32 7.85 8.08
C VAL A 179 -5.59 7.15 8.58
N GLY A 180 -6.43 7.86 9.32
CA GLY A 180 -7.63 7.28 9.94
C GLY A 180 -7.32 6.32 11.09
N VAL A 181 -6.12 6.38 11.68
CA VAL A 181 -5.74 5.62 12.87
C VAL A 181 -5.81 6.51 14.10
N SER A 182 -6.59 6.12 15.10
CA SER A 182 -6.79 6.86 16.34
C SER A 182 -6.71 5.96 17.56
N LYS A 183 -6.01 6.41 18.60
CA LYS A 183 -5.98 5.76 19.91
C LYS A 183 -7.07 6.35 20.80
N VAL A 184 -8.04 5.52 21.18
CA VAL A 184 -9.20 5.93 21.96
C VAL A 184 -8.97 5.64 23.44
N LYS A 185 -8.96 6.70 24.25
CA LYS A 185 -8.84 6.63 25.72
C LYS A 185 -10.14 7.05 26.42
N SER A 186 -11.00 7.82 25.75
CA SER A 186 -12.30 8.26 26.26
C SER A 186 -13.44 8.16 25.24
N LYS A 187 -14.67 8.50 25.68
CA LYS A 187 -15.86 8.52 24.81
C LYS A 187 -15.79 9.65 23.78
N GLU A 188 -15.19 10.77 24.15
CA GLU A 188 -14.97 11.91 23.26
C GLU A 188 -13.97 11.56 22.15
N ASP A 189 -12.87 10.85 22.50
CA ASP A 189 -11.93 10.31 21.51
C ASP A 189 -12.63 9.37 20.54
N PHE A 190 -13.51 8.50 21.06
CA PHE A 190 -14.26 7.54 20.26
C PHE A 190 -15.13 8.22 19.20
N GLN A 191 -15.88 9.27 19.57
CA GLN A 191 -16.73 10.00 18.63
C GLN A 191 -15.91 10.66 17.52
N LYS A 192 -14.77 11.28 17.88
CA LYS A 192 -13.85 11.89 16.92
C LYS A 192 -13.25 10.84 15.99
N ALA A 193 -12.75 9.74 16.55
CA ALA A 193 -12.13 8.65 15.80
C ALA A 193 -13.12 7.97 14.83
N LEU A 194 -14.37 7.76 15.26
CA LEU A 194 -15.41 7.18 14.42
C LEU A 194 -15.77 8.11 13.26
N ALA A 195 -15.97 9.40 13.56
CA ALA A 195 -16.26 10.40 12.54
C ALA A 195 -15.10 10.57 11.55
N ASP A 196 -13.85 10.45 12.01
CA ASP A 196 -12.67 10.55 11.16
C ASP A 196 -12.48 9.31 10.29
N GLY A 197 -12.55 8.10 10.86
CA GLY A 197 -12.38 6.84 10.11
C GLY A 197 -13.36 6.71 8.94
N PHE A 198 -14.62 7.11 9.16
CA PHE A 198 -15.66 7.08 8.13
C PHE A 198 -15.57 8.19 7.07
N LYS A 199 -14.66 9.17 7.19
CA LYS A 199 -14.38 10.10 6.07
C LYS A 199 -13.65 9.42 4.93
N TYR A 200 -12.90 8.37 5.25
CA TYR A 200 -11.93 7.79 4.34
C TYR A 200 -12.30 6.37 3.88
N ASP A 201 -13.20 5.69 4.59
CA ASP A 201 -13.57 4.31 4.30
C ASP A 201 -15.01 4.01 4.75
N ASP A 202 -15.64 3.03 4.12
CA ASP A 202 -16.99 2.59 4.47
C ASP A 202 -17.00 1.60 5.65
N CYS A 203 -15.83 1.09 6.04
CA CYS A 203 -15.64 0.16 7.13
C CYS A 203 -14.57 0.66 8.10
N VAL A 204 -14.92 0.65 9.40
CA VAL A 204 -14.01 1.00 10.49
C VAL A 204 -13.79 -0.21 11.39
N LEU A 205 -12.54 -0.41 11.78
CA LEU A 205 -12.06 -1.47 12.64
C LEU A 205 -11.71 -0.91 14.03
N PHE A 206 -12.19 -1.59 15.07
CA PHE A 206 -11.85 -1.34 16.47
C PHE A 206 -10.95 -2.47 16.95
N GLU A 207 -9.78 -2.16 17.47
CA GLU A 207 -8.81 -3.17 17.88
C GLU A 207 -8.33 -2.95 19.30
N LYS A 208 -8.23 -4.04 20.07
CA LYS A 208 -7.59 -4.02 21.38
C LYS A 208 -6.18 -3.46 21.24
N TYR A 209 -5.82 -2.50 22.09
CA TYR A 209 -4.46 -2.00 22.14
C TYR A 209 -3.53 -3.09 22.71
N ILE A 210 -2.46 -3.39 21.98
CA ILE A 210 -1.44 -4.34 22.41
C ILE A 210 -0.24 -3.56 22.93
N GLN A 211 0.09 -3.76 24.20
CA GLN A 211 1.33 -3.25 24.77
C GLN A 211 2.44 -4.27 24.52
N GLY A 212 3.40 -3.93 23.67
CA GLY A 212 4.50 -4.80 23.29
C GLY A 212 5.57 -4.06 22.49
N ARG A 213 6.59 -4.80 22.07
CA ARG A 213 7.62 -4.33 21.14
C ARG A 213 7.09 -4.41 19.72
N GLU A 214 7.39 -3.41 18.89
CA GLU A 214 7.05 -3.41 17.47
C GLU A 214 8.20 -4.04 16.68
N ILE A 215 7.96 -5.24 16.16
CA ILE A 215 8.95 -6.05 15.44
C ILE A 215 8.50 -6.22 13.99
N GLU A 216 9.41 -5.95 13.05
CA GLU A 216 9.19 -6.11 11.62
C GLU A 216 10.09 -7.19 11.03
N CYS A 217 9.62 -7.88 10.00
CA CYS A 217 10.37 -8.91 9.29
C CYS A 217 10.05 -8.85 7.79
N ALA A 218 11.10 -8.81 6.96
CA ALA A 218 10.93 -8.83 5.51
C ALA A 218 10.79 -10.28 5.01
N ILE A 219 9.78 -10.53 4.17
CA ILE A 219 9.56 -11.81 3.51
C ILE A 219 9.86 -11.67 2.02
N LEU A 220 10.66 -12.59 1.46
CA LEU A 220 10.99 -12.61 0.04
C LEU A 220 10.82 -14.02 -0.55
N GLY A 221 10.07 -14.11 -1.65
CA GLY A 221 9.91 -15.33 -2.43
C GLY A 221 8.49 -15.49 -2.98
N ASN A 222 8.26 -16.62 -3.65
CA ASN A 222 6.95 -17.04 -4.15
C ASN A 222 6.45 -18.23 -3.30
N ALA A 223 6.37 -19.44 -3.86
CA ALA A 223 5.93 -20.64 -3.14
C ALA A 223 6.85 -21.01 -1.96
N SER A 224 8.16 -20.81 -2.11
CA SER A 224 9.14 -20.97 -1.03
C SER A 224 9.66 -19.60 -0.61
N ALA A 225 9.01 -19.01 0.38
CA ALA A 225 9.38 -17.71 0.94
C ALA A 225 10.48 -17.84 2.01
N LYS A 226 11.32 -16.81 2.13
CA LYS A 226 12.35 -16.70 3.16
C LYS A 226 12.11 -15.45 4.00
N ALA A 227 12.34 -15.56 5.30
CA ALA A 227 12.27 -14.46 6.24
C ALA A 227 13.66 -13.86 6.50
N SER A 228 13.74 -12.53 6.61
CA SER A 228 14.93 -11.84 7.09
C SER A 228 15.09 -12.00 8.61
N LEU A 229 16.20 -11.49 9.15
CA LEU A 229 16.27 -11.21 10.58
C LEU A 229 15.23 -10.13 10.96
N PRO A 230 14.63 -10.19 12.16
CA PRO A 230 13.71 -9.16 12.62
C PRO A 230 14.42 -7.83 12.92
N GLY A 231 13.76 -6.73 12.58
CA GLY A 231 14.10 -5.39 13.05
C GLY A 231 13.12 -4.94 14.13
N GLU A 232 13.53 -4.02 15.01
CA GLU A 232 12.65 -3.42 16.02
C GLU A 232 12.50 -1.93 15.75
N ILE A 233 11.26 -1.44 15.80
CA ILE A 233 10.97 -0.01 15.73
C ILE A 233 11.14 0.59 17.13
N ILE A 234 12.17 1.42 17.30
CA ILE A 234 12.37 2.20 18.51
C ILE A 234 11.68 3.56 18.35
N ILE A 235 10.44 3.65 18.87
CA ILE A 235 9.66 4.88 18.81
C ILE A 235 10.30 5.92 19.73
N SER A 236 10.55 7.11 19.18
CA SER A 236 10.99 8.27 19.97
C SER A 236 9.95 8.61 21.04
N LYS A 237 10.40 8.94 22.26
CA LYS A 237 9.53 9.30 23.41
C LYS A 237 8.54 10.44 23.15
N LYS A 238 8.66 11.15 22.03
CA LYS A 238 7.77 12.23 21.59
C LYS A 238 6.49 11.75 20.88
N HIS A 239 6.41 10.48 20.51
CA HIS A 239 5.29 9.93 19.75
C HIS A 239 4.63 8.75 20.49
N ASP A 240 3.29 8.70 20.46
CA ASP A 240 2.49 7.66 21.12
C ASP A 240 2.52 6.32 20.35
N PHE A 241 2.88 6.33 19.06
CA PHE A 241 3.03 5.18 18.15
C PHE A 241 3.77 5.61 16.87
N TYR A 242 4.23 4.65 16.04
CA TYR A 242 4.88 4.94 14.75
C TYR A 242 3.91 5.60 13.75
N THR A 243 4.31 6.76 13.21
CA THR A 243 3.57 7.52 12.20
C THR A 243 4.56 8.22 11.27
N PHE A 244 4.14 8.51 10.04
CA PHE A 244 4.94 9.20 9.01
C PHE A 244 5.16 10.68 9.31
#